data_AF-A0A1I2KDQ7-F1
#
_entry.id   AF-A0A1I2KDQ7-F1
#
_cell.length_a   1.000
_cell.length_b   1.000
_cell.length_c   1.000
_cell.angle_alpha   90.00
_cell.angle_beta   90.00
_cell.angle_gamma   90.00
#
_symmetry.space_group_name_H-M   'P 1'
#
loop_
_entity.id
_entity.type
_entity.pdbx_description
1 polymer ?
#
loop_
_entity_poly.entity_id
_entity_poly.type
_entity_poly.pdbx_seq_one_letter_code
_entity_poly.pdbx_strand_id
1 'polypeptide(L)'
;MSWLEDFFSRLISGFAWMAIFIVLLWIGLILILMFRELFSPDDRFRFREYMRRVWRRLLISYEVVSYGGLIVLPVLMLMAEEGASTYGMTLVASIVLSAVGLYVRRYAGYWPWGKKWVP
;
A
#
# COMPACT_ATOMS: atom_id res chain seq x y z
N MET A 1 -0.97 21.70 24.01
CA MET A 1 -1.67 20.65 23.25
C MET A 1 -2.08 19.57 24.22
N SER A 2 -3.28 19.03 24.06
CA SER A 2 -3.72 17.87 24.85
C SER A 2 -2.96 16.62 24.39
N TRP A 3 -2.67 15.67 25.28
CA TRP A 3 -1.98 14.40 24.93
C TRP A 3 -2.67 13.64 23.78
N LEU A 4 -3.99 13.82 23.67
CA LEU A 4 -4.81 13.24 22.62
C LEU A 4 -4.54 13.88 21.24
N GLU A 5 -4.40 15.21 21.17
CA GLU A 5 -4.01 15.90 19.92
C GLU A 5 -2.67 15.42 19.39
N ASP A 6 -1.66 15.27 20.27
CA ASP A 6 -0.33 14.80 19.89
C ASP A 6 -0.36 13.35 19.38
N PHE A 7 -1.17 12.49 20.00
CA PHE A 7 -1.38 11.12 19.55
C PHE A 7 -1.99 11.08 18.14
N PHE A 8 -3.11 11.77 17.91
CA PHE A 8 -3.77 11.79 16.60
C PHE A 8 -2.90 12.45 15.53
N SER A 9 -2.17 13.52 15.87
CA SER A 9 -1.23 14.18 14.94
C SER A 9 -0.13 13.23 14.46
N ARG A 10 0.51 12.49 15.38
CA ARG A 10 1.55 11.50 15.03
C ARG A 10 0.98 10.32 14.25
N LEU A 11 -0.22 9.87 14.59
CA LEU A 11 -0.91 8.80 13.87
C LEU A 11 -1.23 9.22 12.43
N ILE A 12 -1.81 10.42 12.24
CA ILE A 12 -2.10 10.99 10.92
C ILE A 12 -0.82 11.16 10.11
N SER A 13 0.26 11.63 10.72
CA SER A 13 1.57 11.70 10.07
C SER A 13 2.05 10.33 9.58
N GLY A 14 1.91 9.29 10.41
CA GLY A 14 2.19 7.90 10.03
C GLY A 14 1.38 7.45 8.81
N PHE A 15 0.06 7.69 8.81
CA PHE A 15 -0.79 7.39 7.66
C PHE A 15 -0.39 8.17 6.41
N ALA A 16 -0.05 9.46 6.54
CA ALA A 16 0.38 10.30 5.42
C ALA A 16 1.65 9.73 4.77
N TRP A 17 2.64 9.35 5.57
CA TRP A 17 3.85 8.71 5.07
C TRP A 17 3.54 7.40 4.34
N MET A 18 2.73 6.53 4.92
CA MET A 18 2.36 5.28 4.25
C MET A 18 1.60 5.52 2.94
N ALA A 19 0.67 6.49 2.91
CA ALA A 19 -0.05 6.86 1.70
C ALA A 19 0.90 7.38 0.60
N ILE A 20 1.89 8.21 0.96
CA ILE A 20 2.93 8.68 0.04
C ILE A 20 3.70 7.49 -0.54
N PHE A 21 4.17 6.55 0.30
CA PHE A 21 4.88 5.36 -0.16
C PHE A 21 4.04 4.49 -1.10
N ILE A 22 2.74 4.32 -0.79
CA ILE A 22 1.80 3.57 -1.64
C ILE A 22 1.70 4.23 -3.02
N VAL A 23 1.51 5.56 -3.06
CA VAL A 23 1.38 6.30 -4.32
C VAL A 23 2.68 6.27 -5.11
N LEU A 24 3.84 6.44 -4.47
CA LEU A 24 5.14 6.37 -5.15
C LEU A 24 5.39 5.00 -5.78
N LEU A 25 5.13 3.92 -5.02
CA LEU A 25 5.27 2.56 -5.53
C LEU A 25 4.29 2.31 -6.67
N TRP A 26 3.05 2.79 -6.54
CA TRP A 26 2.02 2.67 -7.57
C TRP A 26 2.40 3.41 -8.86
N ILE A 27 2.92 4.64 -8.77
CA ILE A 27 3.41 5.40 -9.92
C ILE A 27 4.53 4.62 -10.62
N GLY A 28 5.49 4.07 -9.88
CA GLY A 28 6.55 3.23 -10.45
C GLY A 28 5.99 2.03 -11.23
N LEU A 29 4.98 1.35 -10.68
CA LEU A 29 4.32 0.23 -11.35
C LEU A 29 3.51 0.66 -12.59
N ILE A 30 2.90 1.85 -12.58
CA ILE A 30 2.20 2.40 -13.74
C ILE A 30 3.20 2.73 -14.84
N LEU A 31 4.32 3.36 -14.52
CA LEU A 31 5.35 3.70 -15.50
C LEU A 31 5.81 2.43 -16.24
N ILE A 32 6.14 1.37 -15.50
CA ILE A 32 6.50 0.06 -16.10
C ILE A 32 5.40 -0.45 -17.02
N LEU A 33 4.13 -0.34 -16.60
CA LEU A 33 3.00 -0.80 -17.39
C LEU A 33 2.81 0.03 -18.66
N MET A 34 3.00 1.34 -18.57
CA MET A 34 2.90 2.28 -19.69
C MET A 34 4.01 2.02 -20.70
N PHE A 35 5.25 1.84 -20.25
CA PHE A 35 6.37 1.41 -21.09
C PHE A 35 6.02 0.12 -21.84
N ARG A 36 5.51 -0.88 -21.12
CA ARG A 36 5.15 -2.16 -21.75
C ARG A 36 4.05 -2.02 -22.81
N GLU A 37 3.09 -1.13 -22.62
CA GLU A 37 2.02 -0.90 -23.59
C GLU A 37 2.52 -0.11 -24.81
N LEU A 38 3.36 0.90 -24.60
CA LEU A 38 3.91 1.75 -25.66
C LEU A 38 4.81 0.97 -26.64
N PHE A 39 5.51 -0.05 -26.14
CA PHE A 39 6.34 -0.94 -26.95
C PHE A 39 5.63 -2.24 -27.35
N SER A 40 4.32 -2.35 -27.10
CA SER A 40 3.56 -3.51 -27.54
C SER A 40 3.14 -3.34 -29.01
N PRO A 41 3.42 -4.32 -29.90
CA PRO A 41 3.06 -4.24 -31.32
C PRO A 41 1.57 -4.48 -31.59
N ASP A 42 0.74 -4.56 -30.54
CA ASP A 42 -0.67 -4.96 -30.64
C ASP A 42 -1.55 -3.69 -30.55
N ASP A 43 -2.04 -3.24 -31.70
CA ASP A 43 -2.69 -1.93 -31.93
C ASP A 43 -4.14 -1.84 -31.37
N ARG A 44 -4.50 -2.72 -30.43
CA ARG A 44 -5.85 -2.81 -29.84
C ARG A 44 -5.85 -2.39 -28.38
N PHE A 45 -5.60 -1.11 -28.14
CA PHE A 45 -5.70 -0.53 -26.80
C PHE A 45 -7.14 -0.62 -26.26
N ARG A 46 -7.36 -1.52 -25.29
CA ARG A 46 -8.64 -1.65 -24.57
C ARG A 46 -8.55 -0.89 -23.26
N PHE A 47 -9.08 0.34 -23.23
CA PHE A 47 -9.06 1.21 -22.05
C PHE A 47 -9.57 0.53 -20.77
N ARG A 48 -10.67 -0.23 -20.85
CA ARG A 48 -11.22 -0.96 -19.69
C ARG A 48 -10.26 -2.00 -19.11
N GLU A 49 -9.53 -2.71 -19.97
CA GLU A 49 -8.52 -3.71 -19.58
C GLU A 49 -7.31 -3.03 -18.94
N TYR A 50 -6.87 -1.92 -19.53
CA TYR A 50 -5.79 -1.08 -19.03
C TYR A 50 -6.12 -0.55 -17.63
N MET A 51 -7.30 0.07 -17.46
CA MET A 51 -7.73 0.60 -16.17
C MET A 51 -7.85 -0.46 -15.09
N ARG A 52 -8.31 -1.68 -15.45
CA ARG A 52 -8.31 -2.83 -14.52
C ARG A 52 -6.89 -3.20 -14.08
N ARG A 53 -5.90 -3.17 -14.98
CA ARG A 53 -4.50 -3.42 -14.63
C ARG A 53 -3.92 -2.32 -13.75
N VAL A 54 -4.21 -1.05 -14.03
CA VAL A 54 -3.81 0.09 -13.19
C VAL A 54 -4.38 -0.01 -11.78
N TRP A 55 -5.68 -0.28 -11.66
CA TRP A 55 -6.36 -0.49 -10.38
C TRP A 55 -5.73 -1.65 -9.59
N ARG A 56 -5.42 -2.75 -10.28
CA ARG A 56 -4.75 -3.90 -9.70
C ARG A 56 -3.37 -3.54 -9.14
N ARG A 57 -2.59 -2.71 -9.84
CA ARG A 57 -1.28 -2.23 -9.35
C ARG A 57 -1.43 -1.34 -8.12
N LEU A 58 -2.51 -0.56 -8.01
CA LEU A 58 -2.79 0.24 -6.81
C LEU A 58 -2.98 -0.67 -5.59
N LEU A 59 -3.83 -1.70 -5.73
CA LEU A 59 -4.06 -2.68 -4.68
C LEU A 59 -2.78 -3.41 -4.27
N ILE A 60 -1.95 -3.81 -5.24
CA ILE A 60 -0.66 -4.44 -4.95
C ILE A 60 0.25 -3.47 -4.16
N SER A 61 0.28 -2.20 -4.55
CA SER A 61 1.12 -1.20 -3.87
C SER A 61 0.66 -0.97 -2.43
N TYR A 62 -0.65 -0.91 -2.24
CA TYR A 62 -1.27 -0.86 -0.93
C TYR A 62 -0.89 -2.06 -0.07
N GLU A 63 -1.04 -3.29 -0.58
CA GLU A 63 -0.71 -4.52 0.15
C GLU A 63 0.79 -4.58 0.51
N VAL A 64 1.67 -4.25 -0.44
CA VAL A 64 3.12 -4.26 -0.21
C VAL A 64 3.52 -3.28 0.89
N VAL A 65 2.99 -2.05 0.89
CA VAL A 65 3.35 -1.06 1.91
C VAL A 65 2.68 -1.34 3.25
N SER A 66 1.40 -1.74 3.26
CA SER A 66 0.68 -2.04 4.50
C SER A 66 1.23 -3.28 5.19
N TYR A 67 1.37 -4.41 4.49
CA TYR A 67 1.90 -5.65 5.06
C TYR A 67 3.41 -5.61 5.23
N GLY A 68 4.14 -4.99 4.29
CA GLY A 68 5.59 -4.79 4.44
C GLY A 68 5.92 -3.89 5.63
N GLY A 69 5.09 -2.89 5.92
CA GLY A 69 5.22 -2.03 7.09
C GLY A 69 5.23 -2.82 8.42
N LEU A 70 4.47 -3.91 8.51
CA LEU A 70 4.45 -4.76 9.71
C LEU A 70 5.78 -5.45 10.00
N ILE A 71 6.64 -5.61 8.99
CA ILE A 71 7.96 -6.25 9.11
C ILE A 71 9.05 -5.18 9.17
N VAL A 72 8.98 -4.17 8.29
CA VAL A 72 10.01 -3.14 8.17
C VAL A 72 10.02 -2.20 9.38
N LEU A 73 8.84 -1.77 9.86
CA LEU A 73 8.78 -0.79 10.96
C LEU A 73 9.31 -1.32 12.29
N PRO A 74 9.04 -2.58 12.71
CA PRO A 74 9.68 -3.14 13.91
C PRO A 74 11.20 -3.25 13.78
N VAL A 75 11.72 -3.62 12.59
CA VAL A 75 13.17 -3.66 12.36
C VAL A 75 13.78 -2.26 12.48
N LEU A 76 13.13 -1.23 11.91
CA LEU A 76 13.56 0.15 12.05
C LEU A 76 13.48 0.65 13.50
N MET A 77 12.47 0.24 14.26
CA MET A 77 12.36 0.55 15.69
C MET A 77 13.50 -0.04 16.51
N LEU A 78 13.94 -1.26 16.20
CA LEU A 78 15.06 -1.90 16.90
C LEU A 78 16.41 -1.27 16.56
N MET A 79 16.54 -0.66 15.38
CA MET A 79 17.77 0.01 14.92
C MET A 79 17.82 1.50 15.27
N ALA A 80 16.69 2.11 15.65
CA ALA A 80 16.60 3.54 15.91
C ALA A 80 16.83 3.85 17.40
N GLU A 81 17.92 4.56 17.70
CA GLU A 81 18.20 5.10 19.05
C GLU A 81 17.28 6.27 19.41
N GLU A 82 16.89 7.09 18.42
CA GLU A 82 15.94 8.20 18.54
C GLU A 82 14.77 8.02 17.56
N GLY A 83 13.54 8.29 17.99
CA GLY A 83 12.35 8.23 17.13
C GLY A 83 11.51 6.96 17.21
N ALA A 84 11.75 6.08 18.18
CA ALA A 84 10.95 4.88 18.43
C ALA A 84 9.44 5.18 18.54
N SER A 85 9.06 6.34 19.11
CA SER A 85 7.65 6.75 19.20
C SER A 85 7.02 7.02 17.83
N THR A 86 7.78 7.54 16.87
CA THR A 86 7.28 7.85 15.52
C THR A 86 7.05 6.56 14.73
N TYR A 87 8.06 5.69 14.71
CA TYR A 87 7.94 4.38 14.06
C TYR A 87 6.87 3.50 14.71
N GLY A 88 6.68 3.60 16.03
CA GLY A 88 5.58 2.93 16.74
C GLY A 88 4.20 3.40 16.28
N MET A 89 4.00 4.70 16.07
CA MET A 89 2.74 5.23 15.54
C MET A 89 2.52 4.84 14.07
N THR A 90 3.59 4.82 13.27
CA THR A 90 3.53 4.31 11.89
C THR A 90 3.20 2.81 11.87
N LEU A 91 3.67 2.03 12.85
CA LEU A 91 3.34 0.60 12.98
C LEU A 91 1.85 0.42 13.29
N VAL A 92 1.29 1.22 14.18
CA VAL A 92 -0.17 1.23 14.44
C VAL A 92 -0.93 1.55 13.15
N ALA A 93 -0.50 2.56 12.39
CA ALA A 93 -1.11 2.87 11.10
C ALA A 93 -1.00 1.70 10.10
N SER A 94 0.14 1.00 10.06
CA SER A 94 0.36 -0.20 9.25
C SER A 94 -0.58 -1.35 9.63
N ILE A 95 -0.84 -1.56 10.92
CA ILE A 95 -1.82 -2.55 11.41
C ILE A 95 -3.23 -2.18 10.95
N VAL A 96 -3.63 -0.92 11.12
CA VAL A 96 -4.97 -0.45 10.70
C VAL A 96 -5.14 -0.59 9.19
N LEU A 97 -4.14 -0.17 8.39
CA LEU A 97 -4.16 -0.35 6.94
C LEU A 97 -4.21 -1.84 6.58
N SER A 98 -3.44 -2.69 7.23
CA SER A 98 -3.49 -4.14 6.95
C SER A 98 -4.87 -4.74 7.21
N ALA A 99 -5.54 -4.32 8.29
CA ALA A 99 -6.90 -4.73 8.61
C ALA A 99 -7.92 -4.24 7.57
N VAL A 100 -7.84 -2.97 7.17
CA VAL A 100 -8.68 -2.40 6.10
C VAL A 100 -8.43 -3.13 4.78
N GLY A 101 -7.17 -3.44 4.46
CA GLY A 101 -6.78 -4.23 3.30
C GLY A 101 -7.45 -5.59 3.27
N LEU A 102 -7.40 -6.33 4.38
CA LEU A 102 -8.05 -7.64 4.51
C LEU A 102 -9.58 -7.54 4.34
N TYR A 103 -10.20 -6.49 4.89
CA TYR A 103 -11.63 -6.24 4.72
C TYR A 103 -11.97 -5.94 3.25
N VAL A 104 -11.28 -4.99 2.63
CA VAL A 104 -11.49 -4.63 1.21
C VAL A 104 -11.25 -5.84 0.31
N ARG A 105 -10.24 -6.66 0.61
CA ARG A 105 -9.89 -7.88 -0.12
C ARG A 105 -11.03 -8.90 -0.13
N ARG A 106 -11.81 -9.00 0.95
CA ARG A 106 -13.00 -9.86 1.03
C ARG A 106 -14.07 -9.48 0.01
N TYR A 107 -14.25 -8.20 -0.29
CA TYR A 107 -15.24 -7.70 -1.24
C TYR A 107 -14.69 -7.56 -2.67
N ALA A 108 -13.40 -7.28 -2.82
CA ALA A 108 -12.75 -7.12 -4.11
C ALA A 108 -12.56 -8.46 -4.86
N GLY A 109 -12.75 -9.60 -4.20
CA GLY A 109 -12.59 -10.94 -4.78
C GLY A 109 -11.19 -11.19 -5.36
N TYR A 110 -10.19 -10.45 -4.86
CA TYR A 110 -8.86 -10.37 -5.43
C TYR A 110 -7.86 -11.14 -4.59
N TRP A 111 -7.11 -12.04 -5.24
CA TRP A 111 -5.97 -12.73 -4.66
C TRP A 111 -4.79 -12.63 -5.64
N PRO A 112 -3.66 -12.00 -5.28
CA PRO A 112 -2.54 -11.85 -6.21
C PRO A 112 -1.75 -13.16 -6.46
N TRP A 113 -1.85 -14.15 -5.55
CA TRP A 113 -1.01 -15.37 -5.51
C TRP A 113 -1.77 -16.71 -5.38
N GLY A 114 -2.93 -16.87 -6.01
CA GLY A 114 -3.86 -17.93 -5.60
C GLY A 114 -5.16 -17.86 -6.36
N LYS A 115 -5.52 -19.03 -6.92
CA LYS A 115 -6.80 -19.26 -7.57
C LYS A 115 -7.92 -18.87 -6.61
N LYS A 116 -8.98 -18.26 -7.14
CA LYS A 116 -10.24 -18.02 -6.43
C LYS A 116 -10.59 -19.27 -5.61
N TRP A 117 -10.47 -19.18 -4.29
CA TRP A 117 -11.06 -20.15 -3.37
C TRP A 117 -12.30 -19.52 -2.77
N VAL A 118 -13.36 -19.41 -3.59
CA VAL A 118 -14.73 -19.48 -3.10
C VAL A 118 -15.55 -20.20 -4.19
N PRO A 119 -16.43 -21.15 -3.83
CA PRO A 119 -17.30 -21.89 -4.74
C PRO A 119 -18.11 -21.01 -5.71
#